data_AF-A0A9P5ZWC9-F1
#
_entry.id   AF-A0A9P5ZWC9-F1
#
_cell.length_a   1.000
_cell.length_b   1.000
_cell.length_c   1.000
_cell.angle_alpha   90.00
_cell.angle_beta   90.00
_cell.angle_gamma   90.00
#
_symmetry.space_group_name_H-M   'P 1'
#
loop_
_entity.id
_entity.type
_entity.pdbx_description
1 polymer ?
#
loop_
_entity_poly.entity_id
_entity_poly.type
_entity_poly.pdbx_seq_one_letter_code
_entity_poly.pdbx_strand_id
1 'polypeptide(L)'
;QHAMMTLKADDTILRKFKELSKADIKSNTYVVNPNQPGSTTLNLSWIWHVGQDDELALAALQESNLVLYLKSHTLASHWWEELLLVKYEMKWTVRYFKHNHDVWVDWSSDSSLGAIAYT
;
A
#
# COMPACT_ATOMS: atom_id res chain seq x y z
N GLN A 1 -15.78 23.60 -18.08
CA GLN A 1 -15.56 24.94 -17.48
C GLN A 1 -16.16 26.11 -18.24
N HIS A 2 -16.56 25.97 -19.52
CA HIS A 2 -17.34 27.04 -20.18
C HIS A 2 -18.73 27.23 -19.54
N ALA A 3 -19.40 26.16 -19.11
CA ALA A 3 -20.79 26.24 -18.61
C ALA A 3 -21.02 27.29 -17.49
N MET A 4 -20.19 27.35 -16.43
CA MET A 4 -20.41 28.29 -15.32
C MET A 4 -20.13 29.75 -15.69
N MET A 5 -19.07 30.01 -16.47
CA MET A 5 -18.78 31.36 -16.98
C MET A 5 -19.83 31.80 -18.02
N THR A 6 -20.30 30.88 -18.86
CA THR A 6 -21.40 31.11 -19.80
C THR A 6 -22.72 31.41 -19.09
N LEU A 7 -22.96 30.81 -17.91
CA LEU A 7 -24.17 31.01 -17.11
C LEU A 7 -24.16 32.29 -16.25
N LYS A 8 -23.11 33.12 -16.29
CA LYS A 8 -22.95 34.31 -15.44
C LYS A 8 -23.25 34.01 -13.96
N ALA A 9 -22.68 32.91 -13.46
CA ALA A 9 -22.81 32.55 -12.06
C ALA A 9 -22.31 33.70 -11.16
N ASP A 10 -22.96 33.86 -10.01
CA ASP A 10 -22.66 34.93 -9.06
C ASP A 10 -21.20 34.88 -8.58
N ASP A 11 -20.63 36.06 -8.26
CA ASP A 11 -19.22 36.21 -7.90
C ASP A 11 -18.86 35.41 -6.63
N THR A 12 -19.85 35.18 -5.76
CA THR A 12 -19.72 34.31 -4.58
C THR A 12 -19.47 32.85 -4.94
N ILE A 13 -20.15 32.34 -5.98
CA ILE A 13 -20.02 30.97 -6.47
C ILE A 13 -18.69 30.80 -7.20
N LEU A 14 -18.26 31.81 -7.96
CA LEU A 14 -16.98 31.80 -8.68
C LEU A 14 -15.77 31.85 -7.74
N ARG A 15 -15.89 32.49 -6.56
CA ARG A 15 -14.85 32.45 -5.53
C ARG A 15 -14.73 31.07 -4.86
N LYS A 16 -15.85 30.37 -4.70
CA LYS A 16 -15.90 29.02 -4.10
C LYS A 16 -15.45 27.93 -5.07
N PHE A 17 -15.88 28.02 -6.33
CA PHE A 17 -15.53 27.10 -7.40
C PHE A 17 -14.59 27.78 -8.39
N LYS A 18 -13.31 27.83 -8.02
CA LYS A 18 -12.25 28.44 -8.85
C LYS A 18 -12.06 27.68 -10.16
N GLU A 19 -11.33 28.30 -11.08
CA GLU A 19 -10.95 27.64 -12.32
C GLU A 19 -10.02 26.43 -12.02
N LEU A 20 -10.48 25.23 -12.37
CA LEU A 20 -9.75 23.97 -12.32
C LEU A 20 -8.59 24.02 -13.32
N SER A 21 -7.36 24.12 -12.81
CA SER A 21 -6.17 23.94 -13.63
C SER A 21 -5.77 22.46 -13.69
N LYS A 22 -5.04 22.03 -14.73
CA LYS A 22 -4.43 20.68 -14.76
C LYS A 22 -3.50 20.44 -13.57
N ALA A 23 -2.95 21.48 -12.97
CA ALA A 23 -2.14 21.39 -11.75
C ALA A 23 -2.98 20.97 -10.52
N ASP A 24 -4.26 21.37 -10.48
CA ASP A 24 -5.17 21.12 -9.35
C ASP A 24 -5.73 19.70 -9.35
N ILE A 25 -5.74 19.04 -10.52
CA ILE A 25 -6.24 17.66 -10.74
C ILE A 25 -5.17 16.62 -10.38
N LYS A 26 -3.93 17.03 -10.09
CA LYS A 26 -2.89 16.09 -9.70
C LYS A 26 -3.34 15.33 -8.46
N SER A 27 -3.48 14.01 -8.63
CA SER A 27 -3.70 13.05 -7.55
C SER A 27 -2.77 13.39 -6.39
N ASN A 28 -3.36 13.57 -5.21
CA ASN A 28 -2.60 13.84 -4.00
C ASN A 28 -1.79 12.59 -3.62
N THR A 29 -0.62 12.46 -4.21
CA THR A 29 0.33 11.39 -3.95
C THR A 29 1.09 11.60 -2.65
N TYR A 30 0.88 12.71 -1.93
CA TYR A 30 1.51 12.93 -0.62
C TYR A 30 1.10 11.92 0.44
N VAL A 31 -0.10 11.37 0.34
CA VAL A 31 -0.55 10.28 1.22
C VAL A 31 0.32 9.02 1.05
N VAL A 32 1.01 8.88 -0.08
CA VAL A 32 1.86 7.73 -0.40
C VAL A 32 3.22 7.80 0.29
N ASN A 33 3.67 8.97 0.76
CA ASN A 33 4.97 9.08 1.44
C ASN A 33 4.98 10.14 2.57
N PRO A 34 4.50 9.78 3.77
CA PRO A 34 4.35 10.72 4.89
C PRO A 34 5.68 11.31 5.41
N ASN A 35 6.81 10.69 5.09
CA ASN A 35 8.14 11.10 5.57
C ASN A 35 8.93 11.96 4.58
N GLN A 36 8.29 12.47 3.51
CA GLN A 36 8.99 13.33 2.56
C GLN A 36 9.36 14.67 3.24
N PRO A 37 10.65 15.10 3.22
CA PRO A 37 11.06 16.38 3.80
C PRO A 37 10.27 17.53 3.16
N GLY A 38 9.69 18.41 3.99
CA GLY A 38 8.85 19.52 3.52
C GLY A 38 7.36 19.20 3.37
N SER A 39 6.93 17.95 3.61
CA SER A 39 5.52 17.50 3.51
C SER A 39 4.51 18.39 4.27
N THR A 40 4.90 18.96 5.41
CA THR A 40 4.05 19.89 6.20
C THR A 40 3.74 21.22 5.50
N THR A 41 4.50 21.58 4.47
CA THR A 41 4.30 22.84 3.72
C THR A 41 3.43 22.69 2.48
N LEU A 42 3.09 21.46 2.09
CA LEU A 42 2.24 21.24 0.92
C LEU A 42 0.79 21.31 1.29
N ASN A 43 0.18 22.41 0.87
CA ASN A 43 -1.23 22.61 0.98
C ASN A 43 -1.95 21.82 -0.12
N LEU A 44 -3.07 21.20 0.23
CA LEU A 44 -3.89 20.47 -0.74
C LEU A 44 -4.46 21.44 -1.78
N SER A 45 -4.73 20.93 -2.98
CA SER A 45 -5.45 21.69 -4.00
C SER A 45 -6.80 22.16 -3.46
N TRP A 46 -7.22 23.37 -3.84
CA TRP A 46 -8.46 24.01 -3.38
C TRP A 46 -9.70 23.13 -3.60
N ILE A 47 -9.64 22.22 -4.59
CA ILE A 47 -10.72 21.27 -4.92
C ILE A 47 -11.04 20.33 -3.74
N TRP A 48 -10.06 20.03 -2.88
CA TRP A 48 -10.22 19.17 -1.71
C TRP A 48 -10.75 19.93 -0.49
N HIS A 49 -10.76 21.27 -0.56
CA HIS A 49 -11.36 22.15 0.43
C HIS A 49 -12.80 22.52 0.08
N VAL A 50 -13.29 22.15 -1.12
CA VAL A 50 -14.66 22.42 -1.55
C VAL A 50 -15.62 21.57 -0.71
N GLY A 51 -16.51 22.24 0.02
CA GLY A 51 -17.51 21.58 0.86
C GLY A 51 -17.12 21.44 2.33
N GLN A 52 -16.03 22.06 2.81
CA GLN A 52 -15.71 22.02 4.25
C GLN A 52 -16.83 22.55 5.16
N ASP A 53 -17.67 23.47 4.67
CA ASP A 53 -18.87 23.97 5.35
C ASP A 53 -20.14 23.11 5.09
N ASP A 54 -20.04 22.07 4.27
CA ASP A 54 -21.14 21.17 3.91
C ASP A 54 -21.00 19.87 4.71
N GLU A 55 -22.00 19.56 5.54
CA GLU A 55 -22.01 18.42 6.46
C GLU A 55 -21.79 17.09 5.72
N LEU A 56 -22.29 16.97 4.49
CA LEU A 56 -22.12 15.80 3.63
C LEU A 56 -20.68 15.61 3.15
N ALA A 57 -19.97 16.70 2.85
CA ALA A 57 -18.57 16.63 2.41
C ALA A 57 -17.61 16.38 3.58
N LEU A 58 -17.95 16.86 4.79
CA LEU A 58 -17.23 16.50 6.01
C LEU A 58 -17.36 15.00 6.31
N ALA A 59 -18.56 14.44 6.18
CA ALA A 59 -18.81 13.00 6.34
C ALA A 59 -18.02 12.17 5.31
N ALA A 60 -18.03 12.57 4.03
CA ALA A 60 -17.26 11.88 2.99
C ALA A 60 -15.73 11.94 3.23
N LEU A 61 -15.22 13.07 3.73
CA LEU A 61 -13.81 13.19 4.13
C LEU A 61 -13.48 12.27 5.33
N GLN A 62 -14.36 12.21 6.33
CA GLN A 62 -14.18 11.29 7.47
C GLN A 62 -14.17 9.83 7.04
N GLU A 63 -15.09 9.42 6.16
CA GLU A 63 -15.10 8.08 5.58
C GLU A 63 -13.81 7.77 4.81
N SER A 64 -13.34 8.72 3.99
CA SER A 64 -12.10 8.54 3.24
C SER A 64 -10.88 8.37 4.14
N ASN A 65 -10.82 9.11 5.26
CA ASN A 65 -9.77 8.98 6.27
C ASN A 65 -9.85 7.65 7.02
N LEU A 66 -11.06 7.17 7.34
CA LEU A 66 -11.26 5.84 7.95
C LEU A 66 -10.79 4.73 7.00
N VAL A 67 -11.16 4.80 5.72
CA VAL A 67 -10.72 3.83 4.71
C VAL A 67 -9.20 3.85 4.58
N LEU A 68 -8.58 5.02 4.56
CA LEU A 68 -7.13 5.16 4.50
C LEU A 68 -6.46 4.56 5.75
N TYR A 69 -7.01 4.85 6.94
CA TYR A 69 -6.53 4.28 8.19
C TYR A 69 -6.61 2.75 8.16
N LEU A 70 -7.77 2.18 7.78
CA LEU A 70 -7.94 0.73 7.68
C LEU A 70 -6.95 0.10 6.71
N LYS A 71 -6.74 0.71 5.52
CA LYS A 71 -5.72 0.24 4.56
C LYS A 71 -4.31 0.29 5.15
N SER A 72 -3.96 1.36 5.86
CA SER A 72 -2.63 1.49 6.49
C SER A 72 -2.44 0.45 7.60
N HIS A 73 -3.49 0.16 8.37
CA HIS A 73 -3.48 -0.82 9.44
C HIS A 73 -3.37 -2.25 8.88
N THR A 74 -4.14 -2.60 7.84
CA THR A 74 -4.06 -3.93 7.22
C THR A 74 -2.69 -4.17 6.57
N LEU A 75 -2.10 -3.15 5.94
CA LEU A 75 -0.72 -3.22 5.48
C LEU A 75 0.21 -3.47 6.67
N ALA A 76 0.18 -2.66 7.73
CA ALA A 76 1.05 -2.88 8.88
C ALA A 76 0.91 -4.30 9.49
N SER A 77 -0.31 -4.83 9.58
CA SER A 77 -0.58 -6.22 9.99
C SER A 77 0.06 -7.25 9.05
N HIS A 78 -0.12 -7.11 7.74
CA HIS A 78 0.49 -8.01 6.75
C HIS A 78 2.01 -8.01 6.83
N TRP A 79 2.66 -6.85 6.97
CA TRP A 79 4.12 -6.78 7.05
C TRP A 79 4.66 -7.52 8.28
N TRP A 80 3.91 -7.50 9.39
CA TRP A 80 4.26 -8.25 10.58
C TRP A 80 4.10 -9.76 10.39
N GLU A 81 3.02 -10.19 9.74
CA GLU A 81 2.78 -11.59 9.37
C GLU A 81 3.85 -12.11 8.40
N GLU A 82 4.17 -11.36 7.35
CA GLU A 82 5.23 -11.71 6.39
C GLU A 82 6.59 -11.85 7.07
N LEU A 83 6.95 -10.92 7.97
CA LEU A 83 8.19 -11.03 8.73
C LEU A 83 8.23 -12.31 9.57
N LEU A 84 7.10 -12.71 10.17
CA LEU A 84 7.00 -13.94 10.94
C LEU A 84 7.13 -15.17 10.03
N LEU A 85 6.42 -15.20 8.90
CA LEU A 85 6.47 -16.27 7.91
C LEU A 85 7.88 -16.47 7.37
N VAL A 86 8.54 -15.40 6.91
CA VAL A 86 9.91 -15.46 6.36
C VAL A 86 10.89 -16.06 7.38
N LYS A 87 10.77 -15.72 8.68
CA LYS A 87 11.60 -16.32 9.73
C LYS A 87 11.39 -17.82 9.87
N TYR A 88 10.15 -18.29 9.74
CA TYR A 88 9.83 -19.72 9.78
C TYR A 88 10.26 -20.43 8.49
N GLU A 89 10.03 -19.82 7.33
CA GLU A 89 10.47 -20.34 6.04
C GLU A 89 11.99 -20.54 6.02
N MET A 90 12.79 -19.56 6.45
CA MET A 90 14.24 -19.70 6.57
C MET A 90 14.64 -20.90 7.44
N LYS A 91 13.97 -21.10 8.58
CA LYS A 91 14.21 -22.26 9.45
C LYS A 91 13.81 -23.57 8.77
N TRP A 92 12.69 -23.58 8.05
CA TRP A 92 12.22 -24.74 7.31
C TRP A 92 13.15 -25.09 6.15
N THR A 93 13.67 -24.12 5.41
CA THR A 93 14.66 -24.35 4.35
C THR A 93 15.89 -25.07 4.89
N VAL A 94 16.44 -24.63 6.02
CA VAL A 94 17.58 -25.30 6.66
C VAL A 94 17.23 -26.74 7.07
N ARG A 95 16.05 -26.94 7.68
CA ARG A 95 15.59 -28.28 8.08
C ARG A 95 15.38 -29.21 6.89
N TYR A 96 14.84 -28.68 5.80
CA TYR A 96 14.61 -29.41 4.56
C TYR A 96 15.93 -29.93 3.98
N PHE A 97 16.96 -29.08 3.89
CA PHE A 97 18.26 -29.52 3.40
C PHE A 97 18.94 -30.53 4.33
N LYS A 98 18.81 -30.38 5.66
CA LYS A 98 19.31 -31.39 6.62
C LYS A 98 18.61 -32.72 6.44
N HIS A 99 17.29 -32.71 6.32
CA HIS A 99 16.52 -33.92 6.09
C HIS A 99 16.93 -34.61 4.79
N ASN A 100 17.06 -33.87 3.68
CA ASN A 100 17.52 -34.44 2.42
C ASN A 100 18.95 -34.98 2.50
N HIS A 101 19.85 -34.29 3.22
CA HIS A 101 21.18 -34.79 3.48
C HIS A 101 21.14 -36.16 4.17
N ASP A 102 20.35 -36.29 5.23
CA ASP A 102 20.24 -37.55 5.98
C ASP A 102 19.65 -38.67 5.11
N VAL A 103 18.62 -38.36 4.31
CA VAL A 103 18.03 -39.29 3.34
C VAL A 103 19.07 -39.75 2.30
N TRP A 104 19.91 -38.85 1.80
CA TRP A 104 20.96 -39.22 0.83
C TRP A 104 22.09 -40.04 1.45
N VAL A 105 22.45 -39.77 2.71
CA VAL A 105 23.41 -40.59 3.46
C VAL A 105 22.86 -42.00 3.65
N ASP A 106 21.59 -42.12 4.04
CA ASP A 106 20.92 -43.42 4.18
C ASP A 106 20.93 -44.17 2.85
N TRP A 107 20.53 -43.53 1.74
CA TRP A 107 20.59 -44.14 0.41
C TRP A 107 22.00 -44.52 -0.02
N SER A 108 23.01 -43.70 0.28
CA SER A 108 24.40 -44.02 -0.05
C SER A 108 24.90 -45.23 0.74
N SER A 109 24.49 -45.38 2.00
CA SER A 109 24.85 -46.54 2.82
C SER A 109 24.19 -47.83 2.29
N ASP A 110 22.93 -47.75 1.86
CA ASP A 110 22.17 -48.87 1.32
C ASP A 110 22.64 -49.26 -0.10
N SER A 111 23.06 -48.27 -0.90
CA SER A 111 23.65 -48.48 -2.23
C SER A 111 24.97 -49.25 -2.20
N SER A 112 25.68 -49.27 -1.06
CA SER A 112 26.89 -50.10 -0.90
C SER A 112 26.58 -51.59 -0.95
N LEU A 113 25.42 -52.04 -0.46
CA LEU A 113 24.93 -53.42 -0.59
C LEU A 113 24.55 -53.74 -2.03
N GLY A 114 23.93 -52.78 -2.74
CA GLY A 114 23.62 -52.90 -4.16
C GLY A 114 24.87 -52.96 -5.05
N ALA A 115 25.91 -52.19 -4.74
CA ALA A 115 27.19 -52.22 -5.46
C ALA A 115 27.91 -53.57 -5.30
N ILE A 116 27.85 -54.21 -4.13
CA ILE A 116 28.38 -55.56 -3.89
C ILE A 116 27.60 -56.63 -4.68
N ALA A 117 26.32 -56.41 -4.98
CA ALA A 117 25.51 -57.38 -5.72
C ALA A 117 25.85 -57.48 -7.23
N TYR A 118 26.58 -56.50 -7.78
CA TYR A 118 26.94 -56.43 -9.20
C TYR A 118 28.46 -56.54 -9.46
N THR A 119 29.27 -56.79 -8.43
CA THR A 119 30.72 -57.11 -8.54
C THR A 119 30.97 -58.57 -8.20
#